data_AF-A0A1J5DDE5-F1
#
_entry.id   AF-A0A1J5DDE5-F1
#
_cell.length_a   1.000
_cell.length_b   1.000
_cell.length_c   1.000
_cell.angle_alpha   90.00
_cell.angle_beta   90.00
_cell.angle_gamma   90.00
#
_symmetry.space_group_name_H-M   'P 1'
#
loop_
_entity.id
_entity.type
_entity.pdbx_description
1 polymer ?
#
loop_
_entity_poly.entity_id
_entity_poly.type
_entity_poly.pdbx_seq_one_letter_code
_entity_poly.pdbx_strand_id
1 'polypeptide(L)'
;MVSSQDKRGGQARKLYQLCAQVSQSISEVLGGECEDPVLQSLWVEDVRPMDGSRRLLVSLRMTEPGEGADEVKAKVDRIASWIRAEVAGTIHRKRVPELSFVVLDATMQRVDSLGASSSDEGDEGDEGDEENDEADD
;
A
#
# COMPACT_ATOMS: atom_id res chain seq x y z
N MET A 1 3.03 17.47 33.18
CA MET A 1 3.93 16.77 32.23
C MET A 1 3.06 16.11 31.18
N VAL A 2 2.83 16.76 30.04
CA VAL A 2 1.90 16.24 29.00
C VAL A 2 2.66 15.37 27.99
N SER A 3 2.37 14.07 28.08
CA SER A 3 2.18 13.11 26.99
C SER A 3 3.16 13.13 25.80
N SER A 4 4.25 12.40 25.94
CA SER A 4 5.16 12.00 24.83
C SER A 4 4.57 10.99 23.83
N GLN A 5 3.28 10.62 23.96
CA GLN A 5 2.60 9.67 23.07
C GLN A 5 1.89 10.35 21.87
N ASP A 6 1.58 11.64 21.95
CA ASP A 6 0.83 12.37 20.90
C ASP A 6 1.69 12.69 19.64
N LYS A 7 3.00 12.89 19.82
CA LYS A 7 3.91 13.23 18.71
C LYS A 7 4.08 12.11 17.68
N ARG A 8 3.89 10.85 18.07
CA ARG A 8 4.09 9.68 17.18
C ARG A 8 2.95 9.54 16.16
N GLY A 9 1.70 9.79 16.58
CA GLY A 9 0.54 9.76 15.69
C GLY A 9 0.58 10.86 14.63
N GLY A 10 0.98 12.07 15.02
CA GLY A 10 1.15 13.18 14.08
C GLY A 10 2.30 12.97 13.07
N GLN A 11 3.37 12.28 13.46
CA GLN A 11 4.48 11.92 12.56
C GLN A 11 4.07 10.84 11.57
N ALA A 12 3.35 9.80 12.01
CA ALA A 12 2.82 8.77 11.13
C ALA A 12 1.86 9.37 10.08
N ARG A 13 0.96 10.26 10.49
CA ARG A 13 0.02 10.92 9.56
C ARG A 13 0.74 11.74 8.48
N LYS A 14 1.77 12.51 8.86
CA LYS A 14 2.60 13.27 7.92
C LYS A 14 3.37 12.36 6.97
N LEU A 15 3.76 11.18 7.44
CA LEU A 15 4.44 10.17 6.62
C LEU A 15 3.52 9.57 5.57
N TYR A 16 2.29 9.22 5.96
CA TYR A 16 1.26 8.76 5.02
C TYR A 16 0.91 9.84 3.98
N GLN A 17 0.79 11.10 4.40
CA GLN A 17 0.59 12.22 3.46
C GLN A 17 1.76 12.36 2.48
N LEU A 18 3.00 12.19 2.95
CA LEU A 18 4.17 12.16 2.08
C LEU A 18 4.12 11.00 1.08
N CYS A 19 3.79 9.78 1.54
CA CYS A 19 3.66 8.62 0.65
C CYS A 19 2.58 8.84 -0.42
N ALA A 20 1.42 9.39 -0.03
CA ALA A 20 0.35 9.70 -0.96
C ALA A 20 0.78 10.75 -2.01
N GLN A 21 1.46 11.81 -1.57
CA GLN A 21 1.96 12.84 -2.47
C GLN A 21 3.03 12.32 -3.44
N VAL A 22 3.92 11.44 -2.96
CA VAL A 22 4.92 10.76 -3.78
C VAL A 22 4.25 9.82 -4.78
N SER A 23 3.27 9.02 -4.34
CA SER A 23 2.50 8.12 -5.20
C SER A 23 1.82 8.87 -6.36
N GLN A 24 1.16 9.99 -6.04
CA GLN A 24 0.50 10.83 -7.03
C GLN A 24 1.49 11.40 -8.05
N SER A 25 2.60 11.98 -7.58
CA SER A 25 3.62 12.55 -8.46
C SER A 25 4.24 11.49 -9.39
N ILE A 26 4.53 10.30 -8.88
CA ILE A 26 5.06 9.20 -9.71
C ILE A 26 4.04 8.77 -10.76
N SER A 27 2.76 8.69 -10.39
CA SER A 27 1.68 8.32 -11.31
C SER A 27 1.51 9.33 -12.44
N GLU A 28 1.65 10.62 -12.16
CA GLU A 28 1.58 11.70 -13.16
C GLU A 28 2.75 11.63 -14.14
N VAL A 29 3.97 11.40 -13.65
CA VAL A 29 5.17 11.25 -14.49
C VAL A 29 5.04 10.03 -15.40
N LEU A 30 4.64 8.88 -14.86
CA LEU A 30 4.48 7.64 -15.62
C LEU A 30 3.38 7.73 -16.67
N GLY A 31 2.23 8.33 -16.32
CA GLY A 31 1.06 8.39 -17.20
C GLY A 31 1.04 9.57 -18.17
N GLY A 32 1.77 10.65 -17.91
CA GLY A 32 1.66 11.89 -18.69
C GLY A 32 2.95 12.34 -19.36
N GLU A 33 4.11 12.15 -18.72
CA GLU A 33 5.37 12.75 -19.19
C GLU A 33 6.31 11.72 -19.84
N CYS A 34 6.06 10.43 -19.65
CA CYS A 34 6.88 9.37 -20.21
C CYS A 34 6.42 9.00 -21.63
N GLU A 35 7.33 8.97 -22.62
CA GLU A 35 7.01 8.60 -24.00
C GLU A 35 7.05 7.08 -24.27
N ASP A 36 7.50 6.27 -23.30
CA ASP A 36 7.55 4.81 -23.44
C ASP A 36 6.20 4.17 -23.09
N PRO A 37 5.51 3.49 -24.04
CA PRO A 37 4.21 2.88 -23.80
C PRO A 37 4.24 1.80 -22.70
N VAL A 38 5.39 1.15 -22.48
CA VAL A 38 5.55 0.16 -21.42
C VAL A 38 5.61 0.82 -20.04
N LEU A 39 6.17 2.02 -19.96
CA LEU A 39 6.17 2.78 -18.71
C LEU A 39 4.82 3.44 -18.44
N GLN A 40 4.08 3.83 -19.49
CA GLN A 40 2.70 4.31 -19.37
C GLN A 40 1.71 3.22 -18.95
N SER A 41 2.01 1.95 -19.24
CA SER A 41 1.18 0.81 -18.80
C SER A 41 1.46 0.37 -17.36
N LEU A 42 2.40 1.01 -16.67
CA LEU A 42 2.67 0.82 -15.25
C LEU A 42 1.74 1.69 -14.40
N TRP A 43 1.32 1.13 -13.28
CA TRP A 43 0.61 1.87 -12.25
C TRP A 43 1.25 1.68 -10.88
N VAL A 44 1.13 2.70 -10.02
CA VAL A 44 1.64 2.64 -8.66
C VAL A 44 0.65 1.85 -7.80
N GLU A 45 1.05 0.67 -7.35
CA GLU A 45 0.24 -0.18 -6.48
C GLU A 45 0.32 0.28 -5.02
N ASP A 46 1.53 0.54 -4.53
CA ASP A 46 1.75 0.93 -3.14
C ASP A 46 3.05 1.73 -2.97
N VAL A 47 3.09 2.62 -1.98
CA VAL A 47 4.27 3.39 -1.59
C VAL A 47 4.46 3.27 -0.08
N ARG A 48 5.45 2.47 0.33
CA ARG A 48 5.73 2.20 1.75
C ARG A 48 7.01 2.87 2.24
N PRO A 49 7.00 3.48 3.43
CA PRO A 49 8.22 3.97 4.04
C PRO A 49 9.02 2.80 4.64
N MET A 50 10.29 2.65 4.24
CA MET A 50 11.18 1.64 4.81
C MET A 50 11.93 2.12 6.05
N ASP A 51 12.35 3.40 6.07
CA ASP A 51 13.06 4.00 7.21
C ASP A 51 12.48 5.39 7.50
N GLY A 52 11.21 5.41 7.92
CA GLY A 52 10.52 6.55 8.53
C GLY A 52 10.43 7.87 7.73
N SER A 53 11.00 7.98 6.53
CA SER A 53 10.91 9.05 5.51
C SER A 53 12.20 9.19 4.68
N ARG A 54 13.27 8.46 5.00
CA ARG A 54 14.54 8.53 4.26
C ARG A 54 14.54 7.65 3.01
N ARG A 55 13.79 6.56 3.04
CA ARG A 55 13.67 5.57 1.98
C ARG A 55 12.22 5.19 1.79
N LEU A 56 11.75 5.24 0.55
CA LEU A 56 10.42 4.81 0.15
C LEU A 56 10.56 3.66 -0.84
N LEU A 57 9.81 2.60 -0.61
CA LEU A 57 9.63 1.50 -1.53
C LEU A 57 8.38 1.78 -2.35
N VAL A 58 8.54 1.82 -3.67
CA VAL A 58 7.48 2.03 -4.64
C VAL A 58 7.24 0.71 -5.36
N SER A 59 6.05 0.15 -5.16
CA SER A 59 5.58 -1.03 -5.87
C SER A 59 4.84 -0.57 -7.11
N LEU A 60 5.38 -0.91 -8.27
CA LEU A 60 4.76 -0.68 -9.57
C LEU A 60 4.19 -2.00 -10.08
N ARG A 61 2.99 -1.97 -10.62
CA ARG A 61 2.37 -3.14 -11.22
C ARG A 61 2.18 -2.93 -12.71
N MET A 62 2.45 -3.99 -13.46
CA MET A 62 2.18 -4.07 -14.88
C MET A 62 0.70 -4.40 -15.09
N THR A 63 0.03 -3.63 -15.95
CA THR A 63 -1.40 -3.87 -16.26
C THR A 63 -1.58 -4.90 -17.37
N GLU A 64 -0.61 -4.97 -18.28
CA GLU A 64 -0.62 -5.90 -19.41
C GLU A 64 0.55 -6.89 -19.32
N PRO A 65 0.31 -8.18 -19.63
CA PRO A 65 1.40 -9.12 -19.82
C PRO A 65 2.19 -8.70 -21.06
N GLY A 66 3.47 -8.39 -20.87
CA GLY A 66 4.31 -7.83 -21.93
C GLY A 66 5.79 -8.16 -21.72
N GLU A 67 6.63 -7.13 -21.72
CA GLU A 67 8.04 -7.24 -21.35
C GLU A 67 8.20 -7.88 -19.97
N GLY A 68 9.30 -8.58 -19.73
CA GLY A 68 9.54 -9.19 -18.41
C GLY A 68 9.74 -8.12 -17.34
N ALA A 69 9.32 -8.38 -16.10
CA ALA A 69 9.47 -7.44 -14.99
C ALA A 69 10.91 -6.88 -14.84
N ASP A 70 11.94 -7.68 -15.15
CA ASP A 70 13.35 -7.23 -15.12
C ASP A 70 13.67 -6.18 -16.19
N GLU A 71 13.11 -6.32 -17.39
CA GLU A 71 13.29 -5.36 -18.50
C GLU A 71 12.60 -4.04 -18.17
N VAL A 72 11.37 -4.13 -17.67
CA VAL A 72 10.59 -2.97 -17.24
C VAL A 72 11.26 -2.28 -16.06
N LYS A 73 11.76 -3.05 -15.09
CA LYS A 73 12.55 -2.52 -13.98
C LYS A 73 13.79 -1.78 -14.49
N ALA A 74 14.51 -2.32 -15.48
CA ALA A 74 15.67 -1.64 -16.05
C ALA A 74 15.29 -0.32 -16.74
N LYS A 75 14.12 -0.24 -17.38
CA LYS A 75 13.59 1.01 -17.94
C LYS A 75 13.24 2.03 -16.85
N VAL A 76 12.54 1.59 -15.80
CA VAL A 76 12.24 2.43 -14.62
C VAL A 76 13.53 2.94 -13.96
N ASP A 77 14.55 2.09 -13.82
CA ASP A 77 15.84 2.48 -13.23
C ASP A 77 16.56 3.57 -14.05
N ARG A 78 16.36 3.63 -15.38
CA ARG A 78 16.91 4.70 -16.24
C ARG A 78 16.24 6.04 -15.97
N ILE A 79 14.92 6.05 -15.75
CA ILE A 79 14.16 7.28 -15.48
C ILE A 79 14.05 7.60 -13.99
N ALA A 80 14.54 6.72 -13.10
CA ALA A 80 14.46 6.89 -11.64
C ALA A 80 15.08 8.20 -11.14
N SER A 81 16.13 8.71 -11.81
CA SER A 81 16.74 9.99 -11.46
C SER A 81 15.85 11.18 -11.82
N TRP A 82 15.09 11.09 -12.91
CA TRP A 82 14.13 12.10 -13.30
C TRP A 82 12.88 12.05 -12.43
N ILE A 83 12.32 10.86 -12.16
CA ILE A 83 11.24 10.68 -11.18
C ILE A 83 11.62 11.29 -9.83
N ARG A 84 12.87 11.07 -9.36
CA ARG A 84 13.37 11.67 -8.13
C ARG A 84 13.39 13.21 -8.17
N ALA A 85 13.66 13.81 -9.32
CA ALA A 85 13.65 15.27 -9.48
C ALA A 85 12.23 15.84 -9.40
N GLU A 86 11.25 15.20 -10.04
CA GLU A 86 9.84 15.61 -9.98
C GLU A 86 9.25 15.48 -8.57
N VAL A 87 9.56 14.35 -7.92
CA VAL A 87 9.18 14.15 -6.51
C VAL A 87 9.84 15.20 -5.62
N ALA A 88 11.11 15.55 -5.86
CA ALA A 88 11.81 16.58 -5.11
C ALA A 88 11.14 17.96 -5.23
N GLY A 89 10.70 18.33 -6.44
CA GLY A 89 9.94 19.56 -6.69
C GLY A 89 8.59 19.58 -5.97
N THR A 90 7.95 18.41 -5.87
CA THR A 90 6.63 18.26 -5.29
C THR A 90 6.63 18.33 -3.74
N ILE A 91 7.56 17.64 -3.07
CA ILE A 91 7.49 17.43 -1.61
C ILE A 91 8.05 18.58 -0.75
N HIS A 92 8.57 19.67 -1.36
CA HIS A 92 9.06 20.89 -0.67
C HIS A 92 9.89 20.63 0.61
N ARG A 93 10.72 19.58 0.62
CA ARG A 93 11.44 19.12 1.82
C ARG A 93 12.94 19.32 1.64
N LYS A 94 13.63 19.59 2.75
CA LYS A 94 15.10 19.78 2.78
C LYS A 94 15.89 18.55 2.32
N ARG A 95 15.28 17.35 2.34
CA ARG A 95 15.91 16.11 1.88
C ARG A 95 14.90 15.26 1.12
N VAL A 96 15.25 14.96 -0.13
CA VAL A 96 14.51 14.03 -0.99
C VAL A 96 14.74 12.60 -0.49
N PRO A 97 13.69 11.79 -0.30
CA PRO A 97 13.83 10.38 0.04
C PRO A 97 14.52 9.61 -1.09
N GLU A 98 15.26 8.57 -0.75
CA GLU A 98 15.65 7.56 -1.74
C GLU A 98 14.41 6.76 -2.15
N LEU A 99 14.21 6.59 -3.46
CA LEU A 99 13.12 5.80 -4.03
C LEU A 99 13.70 4.47 -4.53
N SER A 100 13.16 3.37 -4.01
CA SER A 100 13.44 2.02 -4.49
C SER A 100 12.21 1.51 -5.24
N PHE A 101 12.40 0.99 -6.46
CA PHE A 101 11.30 0.51 -7.28
C PHE A 101 11.31 -1.01 -7.34
N VAL A 102 10.12 -1.60 -7.22
CA VAL A 102 9.85 -3.03 -7.44
C VAL A 102 8.75 -3.12 -8.47
N VAL A 103 8.96 -3.93 -9.51
CA VAL A 103 7.96 -4.20 -10.54
C VAL A 103 7.31 -5.54 -10.25
N LEU A 104 5.98 -5.54 -10.20
CA LEU A 104 5.13 -6.69 -9.98
C LEU A 104 4.43 -7.02 -11.28
N ASP A 105 4.63 -8.26 -11.76
CA ASP A 105 3.91 -8.76 -12.92
C ASP A 105 2.41 -8.90 -12.61
N ALA A 106 1.58 -8.78 -13.65
CA ALA A 106 0.14 -9.06 -13.57
C ALA A 106 -0.17 -10.53 -13.19
N THR A 107 0.83 -11.42 -13.26
CA THR A 107 0.69 -12.87 -13.14
C THR A 107 0.45 -13.38 -11.71
N MET A 108 0.64 -12.55 -10.67
CA MET A 108 0.27 -12.92 -9.29
C MET A 108 -0.99 -12.18 -8.82
N GLN A 109 -2.14 -12.79 -9.10
CA GLN A 109 -3.32 -12.67 -8.24
C GLN A 109 -3.45 -13.93 -7.38
N ARG A 110 -3.63 -13.69 -6.07
CA ARG A 110 -3.84 -14.61 -4.93
C ARG A 110 -2.58 -15.02 -4.16
N VAL A 111 -2.40 -14.41 -2.98
CA VAL A 111 -2.37 -15.12 -1.67
C VAL A 111 -2.51 -14.13 -0.49
N ASP A 112 -3.68 -13.50 -0.31
CA ASP A 112 -4.01 -12.77 0.94
C ASP A 112 -5.34 -13.22 1.56
N SER A 113 -5.77 -14.45 1.30
CA SER A 113 -6.99 -15.02 1.89
C SER A 113 -6.80 -16.37 2.61
N LEU A 114 -5.58 -16.67 3.07
CA LEU A 114 -5.32 -17.78 4.00
C LEU A 114 -4.81 -17.19 5.33
N GLY A 115 -5.74 -16.75 6.18
CA GLY A 115 -5.39 -16.10 7.45
C GLY A 115 -6.56 -15.81 8.37
N ALA A 116 -7.56 -16.70 8.45
CA ALA A 116 -8.46 -16.79 9.61
C ALA A 116 -9.10 -18.19 9.64
N SER A 117 -8.35 -19.17 10.15
CA SER A 117 -8.93 -20.40 10.69
C SER A 117 -9.01 -20.29 12.21
N SER A 118 -10.22 -20.56 12.70
CA SER A 118 -10.58 -21.29 13.95
C SER A 118 -10.16 -20.74 15.32
N SER A 119 -11.16 -20.37 16.10
CA SER A 119 -11.41 -20.87 17.48
C SER A 119 -12.95 -20.87 17.60
N ASP A 120 -13.67 -21.98 17.67
CA ASP A 120 -13.62 -23.07 18.66
C ASP A 120 -13.83 -22.54 20.09
N GLU A 121 -15.09 -22.24 20.39
CA GLU A 121 -15.78 -22.35 21.70
C GLU A 121 -17.24 -22.64 21.28
N GLY A 122 -17.82 -23.83 21.46
CA GLY A 122 -17.98 -24.53 22.72
C GLY A 122 -19.31 -24.07 23.34
N ASP A 123 -20.27 -24.98 23.44
CA ASP A 123 -20.99 -25.32 24.67
C ASP A 123 -22.48 -25.65 24.46
N GLU A 124 -22.83 -26.82 24.98
CA GLU A 124 -24.15 -27.45 24.98
C GLU A 124 -25.06 -26.77 26.00
N GLY A 125 -26.35 -26.68 25.69
CA GLY A 125 -27.37 -26.17 26.61
C GLY A 125 -28.75 -26.62 26.19
N ASP A 126 -28.97 -27.93 26.30
CA ASP A 126 -30.27 -28.59 26.36
C ASP A 126 -30.89 -28.32 27.74
N GLU A 127 -31.92 -27.47 27.84
CA GLU A 127 -32.82 -27.43 29.01
C GLU A 127 -34.26 -27.06 28.61
N GLY A 128 -35.08 -28.12 28.48
CA GLY A 128 -36.50 -28.25 28.83
C GLY A 128 -37.47 -27.07 28.69
N ASP A 129 -38.33 -27.13 27.67
CA ASP A 129 -39.69 -26.58 27.74
C ASP A 129 -40.61 -27.60 28.46
N GLU A 130 -40.64 -27.53 29.78
CA GLU A 130 -41.73 -28.08 30.60
C GLU A 130 -42.17 -27.00 31.61
N GLU A 131 -43.22 -26.25 31.30
CA GLU A 131 -44.25 -25.99 32.32
C GLU A 131 -45.60 -25.73 31.64
N ASN A 132 -46.45 -26.75 31.80
CA ASN A 132 -47.90 -26.67 31.68
C ASN A 132 -48.46 -26.02 32.95
N ASP A 133 -49.74 -25.61 32.86
CA ASP A 133 -50.65 -25.18 33.96
C ASP A 133 -50.69 -23.67 34.28
N GLU A 134 -51.82 -23.03 34.60
CA GLU A 134 -53.25 -23.29 34.50
C GLU A 134 -53.96 -22.00 35.01
N ALA A 135 -55.13 -21.68 34.45
CA ALA A 135 -56.23 -20.86 34.99
C ALA A 135 -56.03 -19.37 35.42
N ASP A 136 -56.75 -18.48 34.75
CA ASP A 136 -57.23 -17.18 35.27
C ASP A 136 -58.78 -17.25 35.30
N ASP A 137 -59.34 -17.43 36.50
CA ASP A 137 -60.68 -16.99 36.95
C ASP A 137 -60.68 -16.84 38.48
#